data_AF-A0A662BEZ7-F1
#
_entry.id   AF-A0A662BEZ7-F1
#
_cell.length_a   1.000
_cell.length_b   1.000
_cell.length_c   1.000
_cell.angle_alpha   90.00
_cell.angle_beta   90.00
_cell.angle_gamma   90.00
#
_symmetry.space_group_name_H-M   'P 1'
#
loop_
_entity.id
_entity.type
_entity.pdbx_description
1 polymer ?
#
loop_
_entity_poly.entity_id
_entity_poly.type
_entity_poly.pdbx_seq_one_letter_code
_entity_poly.pdbx_strand_id
1 'polypeptide(L)'
;ESESTTFISKIPTTWDETLPLDAKVARYLLIARRNANNWYVAAMTDDNPRELEVDFSFLPEGDFQMELIRDGINADMNAEDYKLETLKINNQSKLKIKLASGGGWAGILVPVN
;
A
#
# COMPACT_ATOMS: atom_id res chain seq x y z
N GLU A 1 -2.41 17.26 6.12
CA GLU A 1 -1.43 18.05 5.33
C GLU A 1 0.05 17.66 5.51
N SER A 2 0.72 17.92 6.64
CA SER A 2 2.19 17.68 6.74
C SER A 2 2.56 16.19 6.60
N GLU A 3 1.77 15.30 7.17
CA GLU A 3 2.09 13.87 7.23
C GLU A 3 1.91 13.16 5.87
N SER A 4 0.82 13.44 5.16
CA SER A 4 0.59 12.90 3.80
C SER A 4 1.63 13.38 2.81
N THR A 5 2.01 14.67 2.86
CA THR A 5 3.09 15.22 2.03
C THR A 5 4.44 14.55 2.35
N THR A 6 4.72 14.31 3.62
CA THR A 6 5.93 13.60 4.07
C THR A 6 5.94 12.14 3.64
N PHE A 7 4.78 11.48 3.60
CA PHE A 7 4.67 10.12 3.09
C PHE A 7 4.97 10.08 1.58
N ILE A 8 4.34 10.97 0.80
CA ILE A 8 4.52 11.02 -0.66
C ILE A 8 5.96 11.35 -1.05
N SER A 9 6.65 12.23 -0.29
CA SER A 9 8.03 12.61 -0.59
C SER A 9 9.05 11.47 -0.46
N LYS A 10 8.68 10.37 0.21
CA LYS A 10 9.50 9.14 0.34
C LYS A 10 9.37 8.19 -0.87
N ILE A 11 8.45 8.46 -1.79
CA ILE A 11 8.16 7.58 -2.94
C ILE A 11 9.06 7.98 -4.12
N PRO A 12 9.84 7.05 -4.69
CA PRO A 12 10.71 7.32 -5.82
C PRO A 12 9.92 7.43 -7.12
N THR A 13 10.57 7.95 -8.15
CA THR A 13 9.98 8.08 -9.50
C THR A 13 10.50 7.01 -10.47
N THR A 14 11.55 6.27 -10.11
CA THR A 14 12.12 5.16 -10.90
C THR A 14 11.96 3.84 -10.15
N TRP A 15 11.89 2.74 -10.90
CA TRP A 15 11.59 1.42 -10.37
C TRP A 15 12.51 0.38 -11.01
N ASP A 16 13.09 -0.48 -10.19
CA ASP A 16 13.87 -1.63 -10.67
C ASP A 16 12.95 -2.78 -11.07
N GLU A 17 11.78 -2.86 -10.42
CA GLU A 17 10.84 -3.95 -10.58
C GLU A 17 9.40 -3.46 -10.35
N THR A 18 8.46 -4.05 -11.08
CA THR A 18 7.03 -3.76 -10.96
C THR A 18 6.23 -5.05 -11.11
N LEU A 19 5.46 -5.37 -10.08
CA LEU A 19 4.68 -6.59 -9.94
C LEU A 19 3.20 -6.22 -9.77
N PRO A 20 2.35 -6.41 -10.80
CA PRO A 20 0.90 -6.39 -10.64
C PRO A 20 0.50 -7.62 -9.81
N LEU A 21 0.04 -7.41 -8.58
CA LEU A 21 -0.32 -8.51 -7.68
C LEU A 21 -1.75 -8.98 -7.94
N ASP A 22 -2.67 -8.04 -8.14
CA ASP A 22 -4.04 -8.31 -8.59
C ASP A 22 -4.62 -7.07 -9.26
N ALA A 23 -5.46 -7.24 -10.28
CA ALA A 23 -6.08 -6.14 -10.97
C ALA A 23 -7.31 -6.58 -11.77
N LYS A 24 -8.26 -5.65 -11.89
CA LYS A 24 -9.34 -5.76 -12.87
C LYS A 24 -9.56 -4.42 -13.51
N VAL A 25 -9.51 -4.40 -14.85
CA VAL A 25 -9.68 -3.19 -15.67
C VAL A 25 -10.94 -2.43 -15.25
N ALA A 26 -10.79 -1.13 -15.05
CA ALA A 26 -11.82 -0.20 -14.60
C ALA A 26 -12.45 -0.51 -13.22
N ARG A 27 -11.86 -1.41 -12.42
CA ARG A 27 -12.38 -1.82 -11.12
C ARG A 27 -11.40 -1.60 -9.98
N TYR A 28 -10.18 -2.13 -10.09
CA TYR A 28 -9.16 -1.96 -9.06
C TYR A 28 -7.77 -2.34 -9.56
N LEU A 29 -6.77 -1.90 -8.80
CA LEU A 29 -5.38 -2.28 -8.95
C LEU A 29 -4.79 -2.56 -7.56
N LEU A 30 -3.97 -3.61 -7.45
CA LEU A 30 -3.02 -3.85 -6.38
C LEU A 30 -1.67 -4.14 -7.02
N ILE A 31 -0.66 -3.34 -6.69
CA ILE A 31 0.65 -3.36 -7.32
C ILE A 31 1.75 -3.23 -6.28
N ALA A 32 2.85 -3.96 -6.48
CA ALA A 32 4.09 -3.79 -5.76
C ALA A 32 5.19 -3.29 -6.72
N ARG A 33 6.03 -2.38 -6.26
CA ARG A 33 7.21 -1.90 -7.00
C ARG A 33 8.42 -1.87 -6.09
N ARG A 34 9.60 -2.16 -6.65
CA ARG A 34 10.87 -2.13 -5.93
C ARG A 34 11.76 -1.00 -6.43
N ASN A 35 12.41 -0.32 -5.51
CA ASN A 35 13.51 0.59 -5.77
C ASN A 35 14.63 0.29 -4.78
N ALA A 36 15.79 -0.13 -5.30
CA ALA A 36 16.88 -0.71 -4.52
C ALA A 36 16.35 -1.85 -3.61
N ASN A 37 16.44 -1.65 -2.29
CA ASN A 37 16.02 -2.63 -1.28
C ASN A 37 14.62 -2.36 -0.73
N ASN A 38 14.00 -1.24 -1.08
CA ASN A 38 12.70 -0.84 -0.55
C ASN A 38 11.59 -1.30 -1.50
N TRP A 39 10.48 -1.71 -0.91
CA TRP A 39 9.27 -2.08 -1.63
C TRP A 39 8.15 -1.08 -1.37
N TYR A 40 7.32 -0.87 -2.38
CA TYR A 40 6.22 0.09 -2.37
C TYR A 40 4.99 -0.62 -2.88
N VAL A 41 3.98 -0.74 -2.04
CA VAL A 41 2.74 -1.44 -2.39
C VAL A 41 1.61 -0.42 -2.39
N ALA A 42 0.77 -0.46 -3.42
CA ALA A 42 -0.37 0.44 -3.51
C ALA A 42 -1.59 -0.29 -4.05
N ALA A 43 -2.76 0.12 -3.54
CA ALA A 43 -4.05 -0.32 -4.03
C ALA A 43 -5.01 0.86 -4.19
N MET A 44 -5.87 0.77 -5.20
CA MET A 44 -6.96 1.72 -5.43
C MET A 44 -8.17 0.99 -6.00
N THR A 45 -9.37 1.52 -5.75
CA THR A 45 -10.63 0.94 -6.23
C THR A 45 -11.47 1.95 -7.01
N ASP A 46 -12.50 1.47 -7.69
CA ASP A 46 -13.54 2.24 -8.34
C ASP A 46 -14.54 2.81 -7.32
N ASP A 47 -15.73 3.20 -7.78
CA ASP A 47 -16.83 3.67 -6.94
C ASP A 47 -17.42 2.58 -6.01
N ASN A 48 -16.89 1.36 -6.04
CA ASN A 48 -17.32 0.28 -5.16
C ASN A 48 -16.26 0.02 -4.08
N PRO A 49 -16.63 0.02 -2.79
CA PRO A 49 -15.72 -0.36 -1.72
C PRO A 49 -15.27 -1.81 -1.89
N ARG A 50 -14.05 -2.09 -1.44
CA ARG A 50 -13.39 -3.37 -1.74
C ARG A 50 -12.52 -3.83 -0.59
N GLU A 51 -12.50 -5.15 -0.37
CA GLU A 51 -11.46 -5.80 0.43
C GLU A 51 -10.52 -6.56 -0.52
N LEU A 52 -9.23 -6.39 -0.31
CA LEU A 52 -8.17 -7.11 -1.03
C LEU A 52 -7.23 -7.76 -0.01
N GLU A 53 -6.49 -8.78 -0.43
CA GLU A 53 -5.42 -9.38 0.37
C GLU A 53 -4.06 -9.15 -0.31
N VAL A 54 -3.13 -8.54 0.41
CA VAL A 54 -1.74 -8.39 -0.02
C VAL A 54 -0.97 -9.60 0.47
N ASP A 55 -0.55 -10.46 -0.46
CA ASP A 55 0.39 -11.55 -0.20
C ASP A 55 1.83 -11.02 -0.39
N PHE A 56 2.61 -10.98 0.69
CA PHE A 56 3.95 -10.41 0.69
C PHE A 56 5.04 -11.40 0.27
N SER A 57 4.69 -12.55 -0.31
CA SER A 57 5.65 -13.57 -0.78
C SER A 57 6.64 -13.11 -1.85
N PHE A 58 6.43 -11.94 -2.47
CA PHE A 58 7.41 -11.31 -3.37
C PHE A 58 8.60 -10.69 -2.64
N LEU A 59 8.51 -10.48 -1.33
CA LEU A 59 9.61 -9.95 -0.54
C LEU A 59 10.73 -11.00 -0.41
N PRO A 60 12.01 -10.56 -0.38
CA PRO A 60 13.08 -11.46 0.03
C PRO A 60 12.90 -11.87 1.50
N GLU A 61 13.63 -12.90 1.93
CA GLU A 61 13.66 -13.29 3.33
C GLU A 61 14.18 -12.15 4.22
N GLY A 62 13.57 -12.02 5.40
CA GLY A 62 13.88 -10.96 6.37
C GLY A 62 12.62 -10.24 6.84
N ASP A 63 12.81 -9.39 7.85
CA ASP A 63 11.75 -8.53 8.38
C ASP A 63 11.79 -7.17 7.68
N PHE A 64 10.60 -6.59 7.49
CA PHE A 64 10.40 -5.28 6.92
C PHE A 64 9.56 -4.44 7.88
N GLN A 65 9.92 -3.17 8.00
CA GLN A 65 9.07 -2.16 8.62
C GLN A 65 8.28 -1.46 7.53
N MET A 66 6.96 -1.56 7.62
CA MET A 66 6.03 -0.96 6.69
C MET A 66 5.37 0.26 7.32
N GLU A 67 5.63 1.44 6.77
CA GLU A 67 4.82 2.64 7.00
C GLU A 67 3.71 2.67 5.96
N LEU A 68 2.45 2.83 6.37
CA LEU A 68 1.32 2.80 5.47
C LEU A 68 0.38 3.99 5.70
N ILE A 69 -0.25 4.43 4.62
CA ILE A 69 -1.39 5.34 4.62
C ILE A 69 -2.60 4.61 4.03
N ARG A 70 -3.77 4.77 4.65
CA ARG A 70 -5.00 4.11 4.22
C ARG A 70 -6.23 4.96 4.50
N ASP A 71 -7.31 4.63 3.80
CA ASP A 71 -8.63 5.16 4.10
C ASP A 71 -8.99 5.02 5.59
N GLY A 72 -9.51 6.11 6.15
CA GLY A 72 -10.08 6.20 7.48
C GLY A 72 -11.44 5.50 7.58
N ILE A 73 -12.01 5.47 8.79
CA ILE A 73 -13.27 4.73 9.02
C ILE A 73 -14.45 5.42 8.34
N ASN A 74 -14.38 6.75 8.16
CA ASN A 74 -15.44 7.57 7.55
C ASN A 74 -15.05 8.08 6.15
N ALA A 75 -14.09 7.43 5.48
CA ALA A 75 -13.58 7.87 4.18
C ALA A 75 -14.65 7.83 3.07
N ASP A 76 -15.74 7.10 3.29
CA ASP A 76 -16.94 7.09 2.44
C ASP A 76 -17.73 8.41 2.49
N MET A 77 -17.64 9.15 3.59
CA MET A 77 -18.32 10.44 3.79
C MET A 77 -17.37 11.64 3.75
N ASN A 78 -16.10 11.44 4.13
CA ASN A 78 -15.07 12.47 4.15
C ASN A 78 -13.76 11.94 3.55
N ALA A 79 -13.43 12.35 2.33
CA ALA A 79 -12.25 11.91 1.61
C ALA A 79 -10.90 12.26 2.30
N GLU A 80 -10.90 13.20 3.26
CA GLU A 80 -9.71 13.56 4.04
C GLU A 80 -9.46 12.63 5.24
N ASP A 81 -10.40 11.74 5.59
CA ASP A 81 -10.21 10.77 6.67
C ASP A 81 -9.23 9.68 6.22
N TYR A 82 -8.00 9.75 6.70
CA TYR A 82 -6.95 8.75 6.48
C TYR A 82 -6.28 8.36 7.79
N LYS A 83 -5.61 7.20 7.79
CA LYS A 83 -4.75 6.75 8.89
C LYS A 83 -3.36 6.43 8.41
N LEU A 84 -2.38 6.90 9.17
CA LEU A 84 -0.98 6.49 9.06
C LEU A 84 -0.66 5.47 10.16
N GLU A 85 -0.09 4.34 9.77
CA GLU A 85 0.24 3.25 10.67
C GLU A 85 1.62 2.68 10.34
N THR A 86 2.21 1.96 11.29
CA THR A 86 3.45 1.22 11.08
C THR A 86 3.26 -0.21 11.52
N LEU A 87 3.64 -1.16 10.67
CA LEU A 87 3.53 -2.59 10.91
C LEU A 87 4.87 -3.27 10.62
N LYS A 88 5.14 -4.38 11.30
CA LYS A 88 6.20 -5.32 10.92
C LYS A 88 5.60 -6.43 10.06
N ILE A 89 6.23 -6.70 8.92
CA ILE A 89 5.80 -7.73 7.96
C ILE A 89 7.03 -8.46 7.42
N ASN A 90 6.81 -9.62 6.84
CA ASN A 90 7.83 -10.43 6.17
C ASN A 90 7.24 -11.15 4.96
N ASN A 91 8.04 -11.97 4.28
CA ASN A 91 7.60 -12.70 3.08
C ASN A 91 6.53 -13.79 3.32
N GLN A 92 6.17 -14.07 4.57
CA GLN A 92 5.08 -14.99 4.92
C GLN A 92 3.79 -14.25 5.29
N SER A 93 3.85 -12.92 5.38
CA SER A 93 2.72 -12.10 5.81
C SER A 93 1.64 -12.04 4.74
N LYS A 94 0.38 -12.04 5.20
CA LYS A 94 -0.80 -11.76 4.39
C LYS A 94 -1.63 -10.70 5.09
N LEU A 95 -1.92 -9.59 4.41
CA LEU A 95 -2.65 -8.48 5.00
C LEU A 95 -3.93 -8.21 4.21
N LYS A 96 -5.07 -8.29 4.91
CA LYS A 96 -6.33 -7.81 4.38
C LYS A 96 -6.38 -6.29 4.47
N ILE A 97 -6.60 -5.64 3.34
CA ILE A 97 -6.77 -4.19 3.22
C ILE A 97 -8.21 -3.88 2.82
N LYS A 98 -8.73 -2.76 3.34
CA LYS A 98 -10.06 -2.25 3.00
C LYS A 98 -9.91 -0.92 2.28
N LEU A 99 -10.63 -0.78 1.18
CA LEU A 99 -10.67 0.41 0.34
C LEU A 99 -12.10 0.96 0.38
N ALA A 100 -12.22 2.23 0.74
CA ALA A 100 -13.48 2.97 0.61
C ALA A 100 -13.81 3.18 -0.88
N SER A 101 -15.04 3.61 -1.18
CA SER A 101 -15.43 3.99 -2.55
C SER A 101 -14.53 5.12 -3.07
N GLY A 102 -13.89 4.92 -4.22
CA GLY A 102 -12.90 5.85 -4.80
C GLY A 102 -11.61 5.98 -3.99
N GLY A 103 -11.43 5.17 -2.95
CA GLY A 103 -10.34 5.25 -2.00
C GLY A 103 -9.12 4.40 -2.36
N GLY A 104 -8.21 4.29 -1.40
CA GLY A 104 -6.92 3.67 -1.62
C GLY A 104 -6.16 3.27 -0.35
N TRP A 105 -5.02 2.63 -0.61
CA TRP A 105 -4.08 2.18 0.41
C TRP A 105 -2.68 2.22 -0.20
N ALA A 106 -1.67 2.69 0.55
CA ALA A 106 -0.29 2.65 0.13
C ALA A 106 0.65 2.34 1.30
N GLY A 107 1.68 1.54 1.04
CA GLY A 107 2.68 1.14 2.02
C GLY A 107 4.10 1.27 1.45
N ILE A 108 5.01 1.76 2.28
CA ILE A 108 6.46 1.81 2.04
C ILE A 108 7.11 0.83 3.00
N LEU A 109 7.78 -0.17 2.44
CA LEU A 109 8.40 -1.29 3.13
C LEU A 109 9.91 -1.11 3.06
N VAL A 110 10.54 -0.98 4.23
CA VAL A 110 12.00 -0.86 4.37
C VAL A 110 12.52 -2.08 5.13
N PRO A 111 13.56 -2.77 4.64
CA PRO A 111 14.17 -3.88 5.37
C PRO A 111 14.63 -3.46 6.76
N VAL A 112 14.43 -4.34 7.75
CA VAL A 112 14.99 -4.21 9.09
C VAL A 112 16.33 -4.94 9.11
N ASN A 113 17.40 -4.25 9.48
CA ASN A 113 18.73 -4.84 9.67
C ASN A 113 18.80 -5.68 10.95
#